data_AF-A0A354IGT9-F1
#
_entry.id   AF-A0A354IGT9-F1
#
_cell.length_a   1.000
_cell.length_b   1.000
_cell.length_c   1.000
_cell.angle_alpha   90.00
_cell.angle_beta   90.00
_cell.angle_gamma   90.00
#
_symmetry.space_group_name_H-M   'P 1'
#
loop_
_entity.id
_entity.type
_entity.pdbx_description
1 polymer ?
#
loop_
_entity_poly.entity_id
_entity_poly.type
_entity_poly.pdbx_seq_one_letter_code
_entity_poly.pdbx_strand_id
1 'polypeptide(L)'
;MLWEMRKMNYRKNKMERLSRVAHMYYEEDRTQGEIADKLHVSRPLVSRMLREARDLGIVEIRVHRPAFDTDALLSRVCQRYGIQGGALIPDAESNSLFDHNLAQKLLEYIETEQPESLGIGWGPVIGSLTSLLERVPPHQSDIQVVCPLIGNSSVSYRRYHTDENVRVIAESLCAKPKFLYTPAFPIDMQECNLLHATSHYRMMAAQWDHLDMAIVEIREVTSAVDVDCPIPQDSRTVGHIVAHSYDANGRIIQPDPNCMVHIPVEKLSKCRQVIGLCAADVSPRALAGALRSGIVTHIFARESLVDAVMADKWNYA
;
A
#
# COMPACT_ATOMS: atom_id res chain seq x y z
N MET A 1 -0.95 -20.89 -35.63
CA MET A 1 0.22 -20.24 -36.28
C MET A 1 -0.13 -19.02 -37.14
N LEU A 2 -0.56 -19.13 -38.41
CA LEU A 2 -0.76 -17.95 -39.29
C LEU A 2 -1.85 -16.97 -38.79
N TRP A 3 -2.88 -17.49 -38.12
CA TRP A 3 -3.99 -16.70 -37.57
C TRP A 3 -3.58 -15.92 -36.31
N GLU A 4 -2.77 -16.52 -35.44
CA GLU A 4 -2.21 -15.87 -34.24
C GLU A 4 -1.16 -14.82 -34.59
N MET A 5 -0.30 -15.09 -35.59
CA MET A 5 0.65 -14.11 -36.11
C MET A 5 -0.07 -12.87 -36.67
N ARG A 6 -1.16 -13.05 -37.42
CA ARG A 6 -1.97 -11.92 -37.93
C ARG A 6 -2.61 -11.11 -36.80
N LYS A 7 -3.10 -11.77 -35.75
CA LYS A 7 -3.73 -11.12 -34.59
C LYS A 7 -2.72 -10.32 -33.75
N MET A 8 -1.50 -10.86 -33.58
CA MET A 8 -0.39 -10.13 -32.96
C MET A 8 0.02 -8.90 -33.79
N ASN A 9 0.20 -9.07 -35.10
CA ASN A 9 0.65 -7.98 -35.96
C ASN A 9 -0.39 -6.84 -36.05
N TYR A 10 -1.69 -7.20 -36.03
CA TYR A 10 -2.78 -6.23 -35.97
C TYR A 10 -2.79 -5.44 -34.64
N ARG A 11 -2.60 -6.12 -33.50
CA ARG A 11 -2.49 -5.46 -32.18
C ARG A 11 -1.29 -4.51 -32.12
N LYS A 12 -0.13 -4.95 -32.63
CA LYS A 12 1.10 -4.13 -32.65
C LYS A 12 0.90 -2.85 -33.48
N ASN A 13 0.41 -2.97 -34.72
CA ASN A 13 0.13 -1.83 -35.59
C ASN A 13 -0.91 -0.87 -34.98
N LYS A 14 -1.90 -1.42 -34.25
CA LYS A 14 -2.89 -0.61 -33.55
C LYS A 14 -2.26 0.19 -32.40
N MET A 15 -1.44 -0.44 -31.56
CA MET A 15 -0.76 0.23 -30.45
C MET A 15 0.19 1.33 -30.94
N GLU A 16 0.98 1.05 -31.99
CA GLU A 16 1.87 2.05 -32.61
C GLU A 16 1.08 3.26 -33.14
N ARG A 17 -0.08 3.01 -33.75
CA ARG A 17 -0.94 4.10 -34.24
C ARG A 17 -1.52 4.95 -33.12
N LEU A 18 -1.95 4.34 -32.01
CA LEU A 18 -2.46 5.04 -30.84
C LEU A 18 -1.36 5.87 -30.15
N SER A 19 -0.17 5.30 -30.00
CA SER A 19 1.01 5.98 -29.45
C SER A 19 1.40 7.19 -30.31
N ARG A 20 1.43 7.04 -31.64
CA ARG A 20 1.74 8.14 -32.56
C ARG A 20 0.72 9.28 -32.51
N VAL A 21 -0.58 8.95 -32.38
CA VAL A 21 -1.63 9.96 -32.21
C VAL A 21 -1.49 10.69 -30.87
N ALA A 22 -1.19 9.96 -29.80
CA ALA A 22 -0.94 10.52 -28.48
C ALA A 22 0.28 11.46 -28.47
N HIS A 23 1.40 11.04 -29.04
CA HIS A 23 2.62 11.85 -29.16
C HIS A 23 2.35 13.19 -29.86
N MET A 24 1.67 13.16 -31.02
CA MET A 24 1.33 14.39 -31.73
C MET A 24 0.40 15.33 -30.94
N TYR A 25 -0.46 14.80 -30.06
CA TYR A 25 -1.41 15.61 -29.31
C TYR A 25 -0.81 16.15 -28.00
N TYR A 26 -0.10 15.32 -27.24
CA TYR A 26 0.38 15.67 -25.91
C TYR A 26 1.83 16.16 -25.87
N GLU A 27 2.67 15.77 -26.83
CA GLU A 27 4.08 16.20 -26.89
C GLU A 27 4.33 17.25 -27.98
N GLU A 28 3.65 17.16 -29.13
CA GLU A 28 3.77 18.16 -30.21
C GLU A 28 2.72 19.29 -30.13
N ASP A 29 1.85 19.30 -29.11
CA ASP A 29 0.75 20.27 -28.92
C ASP A 29 -0.18 20.47 -30.14
N ARG A 30 -0.29 19.48 -31.03
CA ARG A 30 -1.17 19.58 -32.20
C ARG A 30 -2.64 19.46 -31.80
N THR A 31 -3.47 20.24 -32.47
CA THR A 31 -4.92 20.10 -32.36
C THR A 31 -5.38 18.77 -33.00
N GLN A 32 -6.52 18.24 -32.53
CA GLN A 32 -7.12 17.04 -33.14
C GLN A 32 -7.47 17.23 -34.62
N GLY A 33 -7.66 18.48 -35.08
CA GLY A 33 -7.87 18.81 -36.49
C GLY A 33 -6.60 18.61 -37.31
N GLU A 34 -5.48 19.18 -36.87
CA GLU A 34 -4.18 19.03 -37.55
C GLU A 34 -3.72 17.57 -37.60
N ILE A 35 -4.00 16.80 -36.54
CA ILE A 35 -3.72 15.36 -36.50
C ILE A 35 -4.61 14.61 -37.50
N ALA A 36 -5.89 14.97 -37.58
CA ALA A 36 -6.84 14.38 -38.52
C ALA A 36 -6.41 14.59 -39.97
N ASP A 37 -5.99 15.81 -40.32
CA ASP A 37 -5.50 16.16 -41.65
C ASP A 37 -4.20 15.43 -41.99
N LYS A 38 -3.23 15.39 -41.06
CA LYS A 38 -1.93 14.73 -41.23
C LYS A 38 -2.04 13.20 -41.38
N LEU A 39 -3.04 12.58 -40.77
CA LEU A 39 -3.26 11.14 -40.83
C LEU A 39 -4.36 10.73 -41.82
N HIS A 40 -4.96 11.69 -42.54
CA HIS A 40 -6.09 11.48 -43.45
C HIS A 40 -7.24 10.69 -42.79
N VAL A 41 -7.62 11.08 -41.58
CA VAL A 41 -8.73 10.50 -40.82
C VAL A 41 -9.70 11.57 -40.34
N SER A 42 -10.88 11.17 -39.87
CA SER A 42 -11.83 12.12 -39.30
C SER A 42 -11.43 12.55 -37.88
N ARG A 43 -11.69 13.81 -37.53
CA ARG A 43 -11.47 14.34 -36.17
C ARG A 43 -12.15 13.50 -35.06
N PRO A 44 -13.39 12.97 -35.24
CA PRO A 44 -13.98 12.04 -34.27
C PRO A 44 -13.18 10.75 -34.07
N LEU A 45 -12.51 10.26 -35.12
CA LEU A 45 -11.65 9.07 -35.00
C LEU A 45 -10.40 9.37 -34.18
N VAL A 46 -9.78 10.56 -34.34
CA VAL A 46 -8.65 11.01 -33.51
C VAL A 46 -9.04 11.10 -32.05
N SER A 47 -10.19 11.69 -31.74
CA SER A 47 -10.73 11.75 -30.36
C SER A 47 -10.93 10.35 -29.76
N ARG A 48 -11.46 9.40 -30.55
CA ARG A 48 -11.62 8.01 -30.13
C ARG A 48 -10.28 7.31 -29.89
N MET A 49 -9.30 7.55 -30.76
CA MET A 49 -7.93 7.02 -30.62
C MET A 49 -7.24 7.57 -29.37
N LEU A 50 -7.35 8.86 -29.07
CA LEU A 50 -6.80 9.44 -27.84
C LEU A 50 -7.45 8.87 -26.57
N ARG A 51 -8.76 8.60 -26.61
CA ARG A 51 -9.47 7.92 -25.52
C ARG A 51 -8.96 6.48 -25.36
N GLU A 52 -8.90 5.73 -26.45
CA GLU A 52 -8.43 4.35 -26.44
C GLU A 52 -6.96 4.24 -26.01
N ALA A 53 -6.12 5.23 -26.32
CA ALA A 53 -4.75 5.31 -25.84
C ALA A 53 -4.68 5.46 -24.31
N ARG A 54 -5.60 6.21 -23.69
CA ARG A 54 -5.74 6.28 -22.22
C ARG A 54 -6.25 4.97 -21.64
N ASP A 55 -7.31 4.40 -22.23
CA ASP A 55 -7.93 3.16 -21.74
C ASP A 55 -6.95 1.96 -21.77
N LEU A 56 -6.03 1.94 -22.74
CA LEU A 56 -4.99 0.92 -22.86
C LEU A 56 -3.70 1.23 -22.08
N GLY A 57 -3.64 2.33 -21.35
CA GLY A 57 -2.46 2.74 -20.57
C GLY A 57 -1.27 3.20 -21.42
N ILE A 58 -1.49 3.57 -22.68
CA ILE A 58 -0.46 4.17 -23.56
C ILE A 58 -0.21 5.63 -23.14
N VAL A 59 -1.22 6.29 -22.59
CA VAL A 59 -1.14 7.65 -22.04
C VAL A 59 -1.58 7.65 -20.59
N GLU A 60 -0.71 8.14 -19.73
CA GLU A 60 -1.00 8.45 -18.34
C GLU A 60 -0.96 9.98 -18.16
N ILE A 61 -2.02 10.55 -17.59
CA ILE A 61 -2.08 12.00 -17.32
C ILE A 61 -1.96 12.20 -15.82
N ARG A 62 -0.83 12.77 -15.38
CA ARG A 62 -0.61 13.16 -13.98
C ARG A 62 -0.85 14.65 -13.84
N VAL A 63 -1.94 15.04 -13.18
CA VAL A 63 -2.24 16.45 -12.86
C VAL A 63 -1.75 16.73 -11.45
N HIS A 64 -0.71 17.56 -11.33
CA HIS A 64 -0.23 18.05 -10.04
C HIS A 64 -1.14 19.20 -9.58
N ARG A 65 -1.94 18.97 -8.54
CA ARG A 65 -2.70 20.05 -7.88
C ARG A 65 -1.75 20.87 -6.99
N PRO A 66 -1.98 22.18 -6.81
CA PRO A 66 -1.15 23.00 -5.93
C PRO A 66 -1.13 22.42 -4.51
N ALA A 67 0.06 22.06 -4.01
CA ALA A 67 0.26 21.29 -2.77
C ALA A 67 0.05 22.10 -1.47
N PHE A 68 -0.24 23.41 -1.55
CA PHE A 68 -0.27 24.29 -0.39
C PHE A 68 -1.30 23.88 0.68
N ASP A 69 -2.48 23.40 0.26
CA ASP A 69 -3.52 22.99 1.21
C ASP A 69 -3.22 21.61 1.80
N THR A 70 -2.67 20.70 0.99
CA THR A 70 -2.34 19.33 1.39
C THR A 70 -1.18 19.29 2.39
N ASP A 71 -0.11 20.05 2.16
CA ASP A 71 1.03 20.15 3.09
C ASP A 71 0.62 20.84 4.40
N ALA A 72 -0.24 21.85 4.33
CA ALA A 72 -0.80 22.50 5.51
C ALA A 72 -1.69 21.54 6.31
N LEU A 73 -2.52 20.72 5.65
CA LEU A 73 -3.34 19.70 6.31
C LEU A 73 -2.46 18.65 7.00
N LEU A 74 -1.45 18.12 6.31
CA LEU A 74 -0.50 17.16 6.90
C LEU A 74 0.21 17.77 8.12
N SER A 75 0.69 19.02 8.01
CA SER A 75 1.33 19.73 9.12
C SER A 75 0.43 19.85 10.35
N ARG A 76 -0.86 20.13 10.16
CA ARG A 76 -1.86 20.18 11.25
C ARG A 76 -2.08 18.82 11.90
N VAL A 77 -2.08 17.75 11.10
CA VAL A 77 -2.22 16.37 11.61
C VAL A 77 -1.01 15.97 12.42
N CYS A 78 0.20 16.26 11.92
CA CYS A 78 1.46 16.08 12.63
C CYS A 78 1.43 16.77 13.99
N GLN A 79 1.01 18.03 14.03
CA GLN A 79 0.91 18.78 15.28
C GLN A 79 -0.15 18.21 16.25
N ARG A 80 -1.31 17.77 15.75
CA ARG A 80 -2.42 17.30 16.59
C ARG A 80 -2.17 15.90 17.18
N TYR A 81 -1.56 15.01 16.41
CA TYR A 81 -1.43 13.58 16.77
C TYR A 81 0.02 13.15 17.04
N GLY A 82 1.01 14.03 16.89
CA GLY A 82 2.41 13.69 17.11
C GLY A 82 3.03 12.85 15.98
N ILE A 83 2.40 12.87 14.80
CA ILE A 83 2.94 12.23 13.59
C ILE A 83 4.16 13.05 13.10
N GLN A 84 5.19 12.35 12.64
CA GLN A 84 6.47 12.91 12.20
C GLN A 84 6.45 13.31 10.72
N GLY A 85 5.60 12.69 9.90
CA GLY A 85 5.45 13.03 8.49
C GLY A 85 4.53 12.07 7.73
N GLY A 86 4.73 11.99 6.42
CA GLY A 86 3.99 11.09 5.55
C GLY A 86 3.56 11.76 4.24
N ALA A 87 2.52 11.21 3.62
CA ALA A 87 1.98 11.76 2.38
C ALA A 87 0.45 11.68 2.38
N LEU A 88 -0.19 12.74 1.90
CA LEU A 88 -1.62 12.73 1.61
C LEU A 88 -1.82 12.53 0.11
N ILE A 89 -2.65 11.54 -0.23
CA ILE A 89 -2.91 11.12 -1.59
C ILE A 89 -4.26 11.71 -1.99
N PRO A 90 -4.34 12.42 -3.13
CA PRO A 90 -5.61 12.94 -3.64
C PRO A 90 -6.62 11.81 -3.85
N ASP A 91 -7.90 12.14 -3.67
CA ASP A 91 -8.99 11.24 -4.03
C ASP A 91 -8.90 10.79 -5.49
N ALA A 92 -9.21 9.52 -5.73
CA ALA A 92 -9.25 8.91 -7.06
C ALA A 92 -10.66 8.43 -7.39
N GLU A 93 -10.92 8.17 -8.68
CA GLU A 93 -12.24 7.74 -9.18
C GLU A 93 -12.65 6.35 -8.66
N SER A 94 -11.68 5.52 -8.25
CA SER A 94 -11.94 4.18 -7.71
C SER A 94 -10.97 3.83 -6.59
N ASN A 95 -11.39 2.92 -5.70
CA ASN A 95 -10.56 2.41 -4.60
C ASN A 95 -9.28 1.73 -5.11
N SER A 96 -9.35 0.96 -6.20
CA SER A 96 -8.16 0.30 -6.76
C SER A 96 -7.16 1.30 -7.34
N LEU A 97 -7.63 2.38 -7.96
CA LEU A 97 -6.76 3.44 -8.45
C LEU A 97 -6.13 4.22 -7.30
N PHE A 98 -6.89 4.46 -6.23
CA PHE A 98 -6.37 5.07 -5.01
C PHE A 98 -5.25 4.21 -4.38
N ASP A 99 -5.50 2.92 -4.15
CA ASP A 99 -4.50 2.01 -3.56
C ASP A 99 -3.24 1.90 -4.44
N HIS A 100 -3.40 1.96 -5.76
CA HIS A 100 -2.28 2.03 -6.71
C HIS A 100 -1.44 3.31 -6.55
N ASN A 101 -2.10 4.48 -6.53
CA ASN A 101 -1.41 5.77 -6.35
C ASN A 101 -0.73 5.86 -4.97
N LEU A 102 -1.36 5.29 -3.95
CA LEU A 102 -0.82 5.16 -2.61
C LEU A 102 0.45 4.29 -2.60
N ALA A 103 0.42 3.15 -3.27
CA ALA A 103 1.57 2.27 -3.41
C ALA A 103 2.71 2.91 -4.22
N GLN A 104 2.42 3.67 -5.28
CA GLN A 104 3.42 4.46 -6.00
C GLN A 104 4.08 5.50 -5.09
N LYS A 105 3.28 6.23 -4.31
CA LYS A 105 3.81 7.26 -3.40
C LYS A 105 4.65 6.66 -2.28
N LEU A 106 4.25 5.48 -1.79
CA LEU A 106 5.03 4.70 -0.85
C LEU A 106 6.38 4.26 -1.44
N LEU A 107 6.39 3.79 -2.69
CA LEU A 107 7.64 3.41 -3.36
C LEU A 107 8.59 4.61 -3.50
N GLU A 108 8.09 5.76 -3.98
CA GLU A 108 8.87 7.00 -4.05
C GLU A 108 9.49 7.37 -2.67
N TYR A 109 8.74 7.16 -1.59
CA TYR A 109 9.20 7.44 -0.23
C TYR A 109 10.29 6.48 0.24
N ILE A 110 10.11 5.17 0.01
CA ILE A 110 11.11 4.14 0.35
C ILE A 110 12.42 4.41 -0.41
N GLU A 111 12.34 4.73 -1.70
CA GLU A 111 13.49 5.04 -2.54
C GLU A 111 14.21 6.34 -2.11
N THR A 112 13.51 7.25 -1.46
CA THR A 112 14.08 8.49 -0.93
C THR A 112 14.74 8.29 0.44
N GLU A 113 14.05 7.61 1.36
CA GLU A 113 14.52 7.42 2.73
C GLU A 113 15.62 6.35 2.85
N GLN A 114 15.62 5.34 1.97
CA GLN A 114 16.62 4.27 1.91
C GLN A 114 16.94 3.65 3.30
N PRO A 115 15.94 3.11 4.02
CA PRO A 115 16.16 2.55 5.35
C PRO A 115 17.07 1.31 5.31
N GLU A 116 17.93 1.13 6.30
CA GLU A 116 18.84 -0.04 6.32
C GLU A 116 18.06 -1.38 6.39
N SER A 117 16.93 -1.38 7.11
CA SER A 117 16.07 -2.55 7.28
C SER A 117 14.58 -2.20 7.18
N LEU A 118 13.83 -3.05 6.47
CA LEU A 118 12.44 -2.82 6.13
C LEU A 118 11.55 -3.96 6.63
N GLY A 119 10.53 -3.61 7.41
CA GLY A 119 9.51 -4.52 7.91
C GLY A 119 8.24 -4.39 7.09
N ILE A 120 7.74 -5.50 6.55
CA ILE A 120 6.57 -5.51 5.68
C ILE A 120 5.41 -6.23 6.37
N GLY A 121 4.29 -5.53 6.51
CA GLY A 121 3.01 -6.11 6.88
C GLY A 121 2.36 -6.86 5.71
N TRP A 122 1.05 -6.74 5.62
CA TRP A 122 0.22 -7.42 4.63
C TRP A 122 -1.05 -6.61 4.36
N GLY A 123 -1.64 -6.77 3.17
CA GLY A 123 -2.86 -6.08 2.79
C GLY A 123 -2.90 -5.63 1.31
N PRO A 124 -4.02 -5.03 0.88
CA PRO A 124 -4.23 -4.58 -0.50
C PRO A 124 -3.20 -3.57 -1.02
N VAL A 125 -2.75 -2.62 -0.19
CA VAL A 125 -1.80 -1.60 -0.63
C VAL A 125 -0.41 -2.21 -0.84
N ILE A 126 0.02 -3.08 0.07
CA ILE A 126 1.26 -3.87 -0.05
C ILE A 126 1.17 -4.81 -1.27
N GLY A 127 0.01 -5.42 -1.51
CA GLY A 127 -0.24 -6.18 -2.74
C GLY A 127 -0.12 -5.33 -4.01
N SER A 128 -0.54 -4.06 -3.96
CA SER A 128 -0.39 -3.12 -5.07
C SER A 128 1.08 -2.71 -5.26
N LEU A 129 1.83 -2.52 -4.17
CA LEU A 129 3.27 -2.26 -4.18
C LEU A 129 4.05 -3.41 -4.84
N THR A 130 3.79 -4.66 -4.43
CA THR A 130 4.44 -5.82 -5.06
C THR A 130 4.13 -5.90 -6.55
N SER A 131 2.88 -5.63 -6.94
CA SER A 131 2.45 -5.63 -8.35
C SER A 131 3.11 -4.53 -9.20
N LEU A 132 3.50 -3.41 -8.57
CA LEU A 132 4.31 -2.36 -9.20
C LEU A 132 5.75 -2.84 -9.39
N LEU A 133 6.36 -3.36 -8.32
CA LEU A 133 7.75 -3.81 -8.31
C LEU A 133 8.02 -4.97 -9.28
N GLU A 134 7.05 -5.85 -9.52
CA GLU A 134 7.15 -6.92 -10.52
C GLU A 134 7.29 -6.42 -11.97
N ARG A 135 6.91 -5.17 -12.23
CA ARG A 135 6.99 -4.55 -13.56
C ARG A 135 8.29 -3.78 -13.78
N VAL A 136 9.05 -3.56 -12.71
CA VAL A 136 10.28 -2.77 -12.71
C VAL A 136 11.46 -3.72 -12.56
N PRO A 137 12.55 -3.56 -13.35
CA PRO A 137 13.73 -4.39 -13.15
C PRO A 137 14.33 -4.14 -11.76
N PRO A 138 14.91 -5.18 -11.13
CA PRO A 138 15.65 -5.00 -9.89
C PRO A 138 16.72 -3.91 -10.00
N HIS A 139 16.85 -3.11 -8.95
CA HIS A 139 17.85 -2.05 -8.88
C HIS A 139 18.54 -2.04 -7.52
N GLN A 140 19.78 -1.56 -7.50
CA GLN A 140 20.56 -1.48 -6.27
C GLN A 140 19.98 -0.39 -5.36
N SER A 141 19.68 -0.75 -4.12
CA SER A 141 19.31 0.16 -3.04
C SER A 141 20.31 0.03 -1.88
N ASP A 142 20.24 0.95 -0.91
CA ASP A 142 21.00 0.85 0.34
C ASP A 142 20.29 -0.05 1.37
N ILE A 143 19.06 -0.49 1.07
CA ILE A 143 18.25 -1.36 1.91
C ILE A 143 18.88 -2.76 1.96
N GLN A 144 19.32 -3.18 3.15
CA GLN A 144 20.06 -4.43 3.32
C GLN A 144 19.14 -5.62 3.58
N VAL A 145 18.06 -5.42 4.34
CA VAL A 145 17.19 -6.50 4.81
C VAL A 145 15.72 -6.14 4.67
N VAL A 146 14.93 -7.09 4.19
CA VAL A 146 13.46 -7.02 4.21
C VAL A 146 12.91 -8.22 4.99
N CYS A 147 12.01 -7.99 5.95
CA CYS A 147 11.44 -9.04 6.79
C CYS A 147 9.92 -8.85 7.02
N PRO A 148 9.16 -9.93 7.26
CA PRO A 148 7.74 -9.84 7.56
C PRO A 148 7.50 -9.31 8.97
N LEU A 149 6.36 -8.65 9.18
CA LEU A 149 5.89 -8.21 10.50
C LEU A 149 4.84 -9.16 11.11
N ILE A 150 4.35 -10.13 10.33
CA ILE A 150 3.35 -11.12 10.74
C ILE A 150 3.69 -12.47 10.09
N GLY A 151 3.34 -13.56 10.75
CA GLY A 151 3.46 -14.91 10.20
C GLY A 151 2.64 -15.10 8.92
N ASN A 152 2.69 -16.32 8.39
CA ASN A 152 1.92 -16.67 7.21
C ASN A 152 0.45 -16.90 7.55
N SER A 153 -0.44 -16.36 6.71
CA SER A 153 -1.87 -16.58 6.83
C SER A 153 -2.34 -17.71 5.89
N SER A 154 -3.48 -18.31 6.21
CA SER A 154 -4.19 -19.23 5.31
C SER A 154 -5.09 -18.52 4.30
N VAL A 155 -5.07 -17.17 4.27
CA VAL A 155 -5.90 -16.36 3.38
C VAL A 155 -5.43 -16.58 1.95
N SER A 156 -6.34 -17.00 1.05
CA SER A 156 -5.98 -17.44 -0.31
C SER A 156 -5.63 -16.30 -1.28
N TYR A 157 -5.69 -15.04 -0.84
CA TYR A 157 -5.42 -13.89 -1.68
C TYR A 157 -3.93 -13.52 -1.60
N ARG A 158 -3.22 -13.56 -2.74
CA ARG A 158 -1.78 -13.25 -2.86
C ARG A 158 -1.29 -12.08 -2.01
N ARG A 159 -2.04 -10.98 -1.97
CA ARG A 159 -1.73 -9.75 -1.21
C ARG A 159 -1.56 -9.96 0.32
N TYR A 160 -1.96 -11.11 0.85
CA TYR A 160 -1.83 -11.53 2.25
C TYR A 160 -0.80 -12.64 2.48
N HIS A 161 0.01 -12.98 1.47
CA HIS A 161 1.12 -13.92 1.61
C HIS A 161 2.39 -13.14 1.99
N THR A 162 2.65 -13.04 3.30
CA THR A 162 3.70 -12.16 3.85
C THR A 162 5.08 -12.50 3.30
N ASP A 163 5.46 -13.78 3.23
CA ASP A 163 6.77 -14.20 2.69
C ASP A 163 6.91 -13.90 1.19
N GLU A 164 5.83 -14.00 0.40
CA GLU A 164 5.85 -13.65 -1.02
C GLU A 164 6.02 -12.14 -1.21
N ASN A 165 5.32 -11.33 -0.41
CA ASN A 165 5.49 -9.88 -0.41
C ASN A 165 6.94 -9.48 -0.09
N VAL A 166 7.52 -10.09 0.96
CA VAL A 166 8.92 -9.87 1.36
C VAL A 166 9.88 -10.29 0.25
N ARG A 167 9.65 -11.45 -0.39
CA ARG A 167 10.49 -11.94 -1.49
C ARG A 167 10.52 -10.96 -2.66
N VAL A 168 9.35 -10.54 -3.15
CA VAL A 168 9.23 -9.63 -4.30
C VAL A 168 9.88 -8.27 -4.00
N ILE A 169 9.61 -7.71 -2.82
CA ILE A 169 10.17 -6.41 -2.40
C ILE A 169 11.70 -6.51 -2.27
N ALA A 170 12.21 -7.56 -1.62
CA ALA A 170 13.65 -7.76 -1.48
C ALA A 170 14.35 -7.96 -2.82
N GLU A 171 13.79 -8.77 -3.71
CA GLU A 171 14.35 -9.01 -5.05
C GLU A 171 14.40 -7.72 -5.88
N SER A 172 13.34 -6.92 -5.86
CA SER A 172 13.29 -5.67 -6.62
C SER A 172 14.31 -4.62 -6.11
N LEU A 173 14.55 -4.60 -4.81
CA LEU A 173 15.48 -3.67 -4.15
C LEU A 173 16.91 -4.21 -4.00
N CYS A 174 17.20 -5.41 -4.54
CA CYS A 174 18.46 -6.13 -4.36
C CYS A 174 18.87 -6.33 -2.87
N ALA A 175 17.88 -6.42 -1.98
CA ALA A 175 18.04 -6.62 -0.55
C ALA A 175 17.96 -8.11 -0.15
N LYS A 176 18.37 -8.45 1.07
CA LYS A 176 18.29 -9.82 1.59
C LYS A 176 16.92 -10.10 2.23
N PRO A 177 16.12 -11.05 1.71
CA PRO A 177 14.87 -11.43 2.35
C PRO A 177 15.13 -12.27 3.61
N LYS A 178 14.32 -12.02 4.64
CA LYS A 178 14.21 -12.85 5.85
C LYS A 178 12.78 -13.32 5.96
N PHE A 179 12.56 -14.61 6.17
CA PHE A 179 11.22 -15.20 6.20
C PHE A 179 10.83 -15.64 7.61
N LEU A 180 9.52 -15.69 7.86
CA LEU A 180 8.95 -16.18 9.11
C LEU A 180 8.10 -17.42 8.84
N TYR A 181 8.71 -18.60 9.01
CA TYR A 181 8.10 -19.90 8.70
C TYR A 181 7.10 -20.39 9.75
N THR A 182 6.29 -19.50 10.30
CA THR A 182 5.28 -19.81 11.32
C THR A 182 3.91 -19.29 10.87
N PRO A 183 2.81 -19.98 11.22
CA PRO A 183 1.48 -19.42 11.00
C PRO A 183 1.29 -18.15 11.83
N ALA A 184 0.56 -17.18 11.30
CA ALA A 184 0.19 -15.96 12.01
C ALA A 184 -0.83 -16.20 13.13
N PHE A 185 -1.70 -17.20 12.94
CA PHE A 185 -2.84 -17.50 13.79
C PHE A 185 -2.76 -18.95 14.26
N PRO A 186 -2.21 -19.19 15.45
CA PRO A 186 -2.23 -20.52 16.06
C PRO A 186 -3.65 -20.86 16.54
N ILE A 187 -3.92 -22.16 16.68
CA ILE A 187 -5.23 -22.70 17.07
C ILE A 187 -5.51 -22.45 18.56
N ASP A 188 -4.46 -22.47 19.40
CA ASP A 188 -4.56 -22.25 20.83
C ASP A 188 -3.28 -21.66 21.46
N MET A 189 -3.35 -21.36 22.76
CA MET A 189 -2.22 -20.84 23.53
C MET A 189 -1.02 -21.80 23.60
N GLN A 190 -1.25 -23.12 23.53
CA GLN A 190 -0.16 -24.09 23.59
C GLN A 190 0.66 -24.04 22.30
N GLU A 191 -0.01 -24.03 21.15
CA GLU A 191 0.63 -23.86 19.85
C GLU A 191 1.36 -22.52 19.76
N CYS A 192 0.77 -21.43 20.27
CA CYS A 192 1.45 -20.15 20.40
C CYS A 192 2.81 -20.24 21.08
N ASN A 193 2.81 -20.81 22.28
CA ASN A 193 3.99 -20.88 23.12
C ASN A 193 5.07 -21.74 22.43
N LEU A 194 4.66 -22.81 21.74
CA LEU A 194 5.57 -23.64 20.95
C LEU A 194 6.17 -22.85 19.78
N LEU A 195 5.36 -22.08 19.05
CA LEU A 195 5.81 -21.27 17.92
C LEU A 195 6.75 -20.15 18.35
N HIS A 196 6.45 -19.44 19.44
CA HIS A 196 7.35 -18.43 20.02
C HIS A 196 8.64 -19.04 20.56
N ALA A 197 8.60 -20.31 21.00
CA ALA A 197 9.79 -21.05 21.43
C ALA A 197 10.63 -21.62 20.28
N THR A 198 10.24 -21.43 19.01
CA THR A 198 11.07 -21.85 17.87
C THR A 198 12.30 -20.95 17.69
N SER A 199 13.37 -21.49 17.09
CA SER A 199 14.53 -20.70 16.69
C SER A 199 14.16 -19.66 15.62
N HIS A 200 13.25 -19.99 14.70
CA HIS A 200 12.77 -19.09 13.65
C HIS A 200 12.13 -17.84 14.22
N TYR A 201 11.21 -17.98 15.18
CA TYR A 201 10.60 -16.82 15.85
C TYR A 201 11.63 -15.99 16.59
N ARG A 202 12.52 -16.61 17.39
CA ARG A 202 13.57 -15.88 18.13
C ARG A 202 14.50 -15.09 17.22
N MET A 203 14.89 -15.68 16.08
CA MET A 203 15.72 -14.99 15.09
C MET A 203 14.98 -13.80 14.46
N MET A 204 13.69 -13.96 14.16
CA MET A 204 12.87 -12.86 13.64
C MET A 204 12.63 -11.77 14.69
N ALA A 205 12.40 -12.16 15.94
CA ALA A 205 12.23 -11.22 17.05
C ALA A 205 13.49 -10.38 17.31
N ALA A 206 14.68 -10.95 17.10
CA ALA A 206 15.95 -10.21 17.11
C ALA A 206 16.11 -9.30 15.88
N GLN A 207 15.65 -9.74 14.70
CA GLN A 207 15.63 -8.88 13.50
C GLN A 207 14.75 -7.64 13.70
N TRP A 208 13.59 -7.80 14.33
CA TRP A 208 12.67 -6.69 14.64
C TRP A 208 13.24 -5.67 15.63
N ASP A 209 14.26 -6.02 16.44
CA ASP A 209 14.92 -5.05 17.33
C ASP A 209 15.77 -4.01 16.58
N HIS A 210 16.15 -4.33 15.34
CA HIS A 210 17.00 -3.48 14.49
C HIS A 210 16.22 -2.93 13.29
N LEU A 211 14.89 -2.86 13.40
CA LEU A 211 14.03 -2.41 12.32
C LEU A 211 14.07 -0.88 12.18
N ASP A 212 14.48 -0.39 11.01
CA ASP A 212 14.56 1.05 10.75
C ASP A 212 13.20 1.61 10.27
N MET A 213 12.57 0.90 9.32
CA MET A 213 11.24 1.26 8.81
C MET A 213 10.28 0.07 8.87
N ALA A 214 9.06 0.28 9.35
CA ALA A 214 7.97 -0.69 9.36
C ALA A 214 6.79 -0.17 8.54
N ILE A 215 6.38 -0.90 7.51
CA ILE A 215 5.23 -0.60 6.66
C ILE A 215 4.05 -1.44 7.13
N VAL A 216 3.01 -0.77 7.63
CA VAL A 216 1.84 -1.40 8.22
C VAL A 216 0.57 -0.84 7.60
N GLU A 217 -0.39 -1.71 7.29
CA GLU A 217 -1.72 -1.26 6.84
C GLU A 217 -2.65 -1.08 8.04
N ILE A 218 -3.31 0.07 8.07
CA ILE A 218 -4.43 0.37 8.96
C ILE A 218 -5.68 -0.20 8.29
N ARG A 219 -6.36 -1.13 8.96
CA ARG A 219 -7.57 -1.78 8.42
C ARG A 219 -8.74 -1.65 9.38
N GLU A 220 -9.95 -1.62 8.84
CA GLU A 220 -11.19 -1.64 9.61
C GLU A 220 -11.72 -3.07 9.78
N VAL A 221 -12.33 -3.33 10.94
CA VAL A 221 -12.89 -4.64 11.34
C VAL A 221 -13.89 -5.21 10.33
N THR A 222 -14.58 -4.36 9.58
CA THR A 222 -15.67 -4.72 8.65
C THR A 222 -15.19 -5.00 7.22
N SER A 223 -13.88 -5.00 6.94
CA SER A 223 -13.39 -5.30 5.60
C SER A 223 -13.76 -6.74 5.22
N ALA A 224 -14.27 -6.95 3.99
CA ALA A 224 -14.75 -8.27 3.53
C ALA A 224 -13.67 -9.37 3.54
N VAL A 225 -12.39 -9.01 3.71
CA VAL A 225 -11.26 -9.94 3.78
C VAL A 225 -10.95 -10.36 5.23
N ASP A 226 -11.37 -9.59 6.23
CA ASP A 226 -11.24 -10.00 7.63
C ASP A 226 -12.25 -11.08 8.03
N VAL A 227 -13.21 -11.42 7.16
CA VAL A 227 -14.11 -12.58 7.36
C VAL A 227 -13.33 -13.91 7.31
N ASP A 228 -12.25 -13.99 6.54
CA ASP A 228 -11.37 -15.16 6.46
C ASP A 228 -10.17 -15.06 7.43
N CYS A 229 -10.01 -13.93 8.12
CA CYS A 229 -8.91 -13.65 9.02
C CYS A 229 -9.38 -13.91 10.46
N PRO A 230 -8.80 -14.89 11.19
CA PRO A 230 -9.28 -15.24 12.53
C PRO A 230 -8.77 -14.26 13.60
N ILE A 231 -8.92 -12.95 13.36
CA ILE A 231 -8.65 -11.93 14.37
C ILE A 231 -9.84 -11.89 15.33
N PRO A 232 -9.63 -12.03 16.65
CA PRO A 232 -10.71 -11.99 17.62
C PRO A 232 -11.52 -10.69 17.53
N GLN A 233 -12.84 -10.84 17.44
CA GLN A 233 -13.79 -9.74 17.26
C GLN A 233 -14.20 -9.21 18.64
N ASP A 234 -13.69 -8.03 19.02
CA ASP A 234 -14.14 -7.27 20.20
C ASP A 234 -14.99 -6.08 19.72
N SER A 235 -16.13 -5.85 20.36
CA SER A 235 -17.08 -4.79 19.97
C SER A 235 -16.51 -3.37 20.12
N ARG A 236 -15.40 -3.21 20.86
CA ARG A 236 -14.69 -1.93 21.03
C ARG A 236 -13.66 -1.68 19.93
N THR A 237 -13.27 -2.71 19.18
CA THR A 237 -12.26 -2.59 18.14
C THR A 237 -12.79 -1.73 17.01
N VAL A 238 -12.00 -0.72 16.62
CA VAL A 238 -12.29 0.13 15.45
C VAL A 238 -11.36 -0.17 14.28
N GLY A 239 -10.25 -0.84 14.53
CA GLY A 239 -9.36 -1.30 13.47
C GLY A 239 -8.19 -2.13 13.97
N HIS A 240 -7.33 -2.50 13.02
CA HIS A 240 -6.15 -3.34 13.24
C HIS A 240 -4.89 -2.74 12.59
N ILE A 241 -3.74 -2.92 13.25
CA ILE A 241 -2.39 -2.66 12.72
C ILE A 241 -1.56 -3.93 12.90
N VAL A 242 -1.21 -4.64 11.82
CA VAL A 242 -0.46 -5.91 11.90
C VAL A 242 -1.06 -6.87 12.94
N ALA A 243 -2.38 -7.09 12.85
CA ALA A 243 -3.17 -7.90 13.79
C ALA A 243 -3.28 -7.38 15.24
N HIS A 244 -2.67 -6.24 15.60
CA HIS A 244 -3.00 -5.54 16.84
C HIS A 244 -4.32 -4.79 16.71
N SER A 245 -5.34 -5.24 17.44
CA SER A 245 -6.62 -4.56 17.55
C SER A 245 -6.50 -3.30 18.42
N TYR A 246 -7.17 -2.21 18.04
CA TYR A 246 -7.22 -0.98 18.86
C TYR A 246 -8.62 -0.37 18.91
N ASP A 247 -8.89 0.38 19.99
CA ASP A 247 -10.14 1.11 20.20
C ASP A 247 -10.11 2.54 19.62
N ALA A 248 -11.24 3.26 19.68
CA ALA A 248 -11.35 4.64 19.20
C ALA A 248 -10.45 5.65 19.95
N ASN A 249 -9.90 5.27 21.10
CA ASN A 249 -8.96 6.07 21.88
C ASN A 249 -7.51 5.69 21.59
N GLY A 250 -7.27 4.73 20.67
CA GLY A 250 -5.95 4.22 20.33
C GLY A 250 -5.38 3.22 21.33
N ARG A 251 -6.18 2.71 22.27
CA ARG A 251 -5.71 1.68 23.20
C ARG A 251 -5.70 0.33 22.49
N ILE A 252 -4.57 -0.36 22.58
CA ILE A 252 -4.44 -1.72 22.06
C ILE A 252 -5.29 -2.66 22.90
N ILE A 253 -6.18 -3.37 22.22
CA ILE A 253 -7.02 -4.41 22.80
C ILE A 253 -6.24 -5.70 22.65
N GLN A 254 -5.74 -6.25 23.76
CA GLN A 254 -5.17 -7.58 23.79
C GLN A 254 -6.32 -8.59 23.81
N PRO A 255 -6.52 -9.39 22.74
CA PRO A 255 -7.56 -10.40 22.77
C PRO A 255 -7.19 -11.50 23.76
N ASP A 256 -8.18 -12.22 24.28
CA ASP A 256 -8.00 -13.44 25.06
C ASP A 256 -8.59 -14.63 24.28
N PRO A 257 -7.79 -15.65 23.90
CA PRO A 257 -6.36 -15.76 24.13
C PRO A 257 -5.53 -14.78 23.28
N ASN A 258 -4.49 -14.19 23.88
CA ASN A 258 -3.54 -13.30 23.20
C ASN A 258 -2.53 -14.14 22.42
N CYS A 259 -3.03 -14.88 21.45
CA CYS A 259 -2.23 -15.85 20.72
C CYS A 259 -2.15 -15.53 19.23
N MET A 260 -1.09 -14.83 18.84
CA MET A 260 -0.78 -14.55 17.46
C MET A 260 0.74 -14.46 17.26
N VAL A 261 1.20 -14.71 16.04
CA VAL A 261 2.63 -14.63 15.69
C VAL A 261 2.87 -13.44 14.77
N HIS A 262 3.16 -12.31 15.38
CA HIS A 262 3.52 -11.05 14.72
C HIS A 262 4.51 -10.26 15.58
N ILE A 263 4.96 -9.13 15.05
CA ILE A 263 5.81 -8.18 15.78
C ILE A 263 5.09 -7.69 17.06
N PRO A 264 5.72 -7.80 18.23
CA PRO A 264 5.21 -7.19 19.47
C PRO A 264 5.09 -5.67 19.34
N VAL A 265 4.07 -5.08 19.95
CA VAL A 265 3.82 -3.62 19.88
C VAL A 265 4.98 -2.82 20.48
N GLU A 266 5.67 -3.37 21.47
CA GLU A 266 6.83 -2.76 22.13
C GLU A 266 8.05 -2.68 21.21
N LYS A 267 8.17 -3.58 20.22
CA LYS A 267 9.23 -3.52 19.21
C LYS A 267 8.81 -2.58 18.07
N LEU A 268 7.55 -2.67 17.65
CA LEU A 268 7.02 -1.81 16.59
C LEU A 268 7.11 -0.33 16.98
N SER A 269 6.74 0.03 18.22
CA SER A 269 6.82 1.41 18.74
C SER A 269 8.25 1.95 18.93
N LYS A 270 9.28 1.09 18.93
CA LYS A 270 10.70 1.51 18.97
C LYS A 270 11.30 1.75 17.59
N CYS A 271 10.62 1.29 16.53
CA CYS A 271 11.07 1.48 15.17
C CYS A 271 11.13 2.99 14.84
N ARG A 272 12.18 3.43 14.14
CA ARG A 272 12.38 4.84 13.81
C ARG A 272 11.21 5.38 12.98
N GLN A 273 10.78 4.62 11.99
CA GLN A 273 9.66 5.00 11.12
C GLN A 273 8.64 3.86 11.00
N VAL A 274 7.52 3.98 11.71
CA VAL A 274 6.31 3.17 11.45
C VAL A 274 5.41 3.93 10.49
N ILE A 275 5.31 3.44 9.26
CA ILE A 275 4.51 3.99 8.16
C ILE A 275 3.14 3.30 8.15
N GLY A 276 2.09 4.04 8.54
CA GLY A 276 0.71 3.58 8.49
C GLY A 276 0.05 3.91 7.16
N LEU A 277 -0.23 2.88 6.37
CA LEU A 277 -0.95 2.97 5.11
C LEU A 277 -2.45 2.87 5.37
N CYS A 278 -3.22 3.87 4.94
CA CYS A 278 -4.68 3.83 4.99
C CYS A 278 -5.21 3.38 3.64
N ALA A 279 -5.69 2.14 3.57
CA ALA A 279 -6.35 1.62 2.39
C ALA A 279 -7.64 2.41 2.08
N ALA A 280 -8.13 2.27 0.86
CA ALA A 280 -9.28 3.04 0.36
C ALA A 280 -10.59 2.90 1.17
N ASP A 281 -10.75 1.81 1.93
CA ASP A 281 -11.94 1.46 2.69
C ASP A 281 -11.87 1.84 4.19
N VAL A 282 -10.79 2.48 4.63
CA VAL A 282 -10.60 2.86 6.04
C VAL A 282 -11.54 3.99 6.44
N SER A 283 -12.32 3.78 7.50
CA SER A 283 -13.18 4.81 8.08
C SER A 283 -12.40 5.89 8.87
N PRO A 284 -12.96 7.11 9.02
CA PRO A 284 -12.35 8.15 9.85
C PRO A 284 -12.13 7.72 11.30
N ARG A 285 -13.03 6.87 11.83
CA ARG A 285 -12.95 6.37 13.20
C ARG A 285 -11.77 5.42 13.40
N ALA A 286 -11.52 4.53 12.43
CA ALA A 286 -10.35 3.65 12.43
C ALA A 286 -9.05 4.47 12.35
N LEU A 287 -8.97 5.43 11.41
CA LEU A 287 -7.79 6.30 11.29
C LEU A 287 -7.54 7.10 12.57
N ALA A 288 -8.58 7.69 13.16
CA ALA A 288 -8.43 8.45 14.41
C ALA A 288 -7.91 7.56 15.56
N GLY A 289 -8.39 6.33 15.68
CA GLY A 289 -7.87 5.36 16.65
C GLY A 289 -6.40 5.03 16.40
N ALA A 290 -6.03 4.77 15.14
CA ALA A 290 -4.64 4.49 14.76
C ALA A 290 -3.71 5.65 15.08
N LEU A 291 -4.11 6.88 14.76
CA LEU A 291 -3.35 8.11 15.08
C LEU A 291 -3.18 8.30 16.58
N ARG A 292 -4.22 8.03 17.38
CA ARG A 292 -4.17 8.14 18.85
C ARG A 292 -3.33 7.04 19.51
N SER A 293 -3.11 5.92 18.83
CA SER A 293 -2.35 4.80 19.39
C SER A 293 -0.87 5.13 19.65
N GLY A 294 -0.33 6.12 18.95
CA GLY A 294 1.09 6.48 19.01
C GLY A 294 2.02 5.41 18.40
N ILE A 295 1.49 4.34 17.82
CA ILE A 295 2.28 3.30 17.14
C ILE A 295 2.79 3.81 15.81
N VAL A 296 1.94 4.53 15.07
CA VAL A 296 2.25 5.04 13.75
C VAL A 296 2.97 6.37 13.87
N THR A 297 4.12 6.49 13.21
CA THR A 297 4.93 7.71 13.18
C THR A 297 4.70 8.52 11.91
N HIS A 298 4.34 7.88 10.81
CA HIS A 298 4.10 8.52 9.52
C HIS A 298 2.82 7.97 8.89
N ILE A 299 2.05 8.80 8.20
CA ILE A 299 0.79 8.37 7.59
C ILE A 299 0.78 8.54 6.07
N PHE A 300 0.23 7.54 5.39
CA PHE A 300 -0.03 7.60 3.96
C PHE A 300 -1.52 7.36 3.79
N ALA A 301 -2.26 8.43 3.51
CA ALA A 301 -3.71 8.42 3.61
C ALA A 301 -4.38 9.31 2.57
N ARG A 302 -5.67 9.05 2.34
CA ARG A 302 -6.49 9.89 1.47
C ARG A 302 -6.69 11.27 2.09
N GLU A 303 -6.55 12.31 1.28
CA GLU A 303 -6.71 13.70 1.73
C GLU A 303 -8.09 13.95 2.37
N SER A 304 -9.18 13.54 1.71
CA SER A 304 -10.54 13.69 2.23
C SER A 304 -10.79 12.94 3.54
N LEU A 305 -10.16 11.78 3.72
CA LEU A 305 -10.24 10.99 4.96
C LEU A 305 -9.58 11.74 6.13
N VAL A 306 -8.41 12.30 5.88
CA VAL A 306 -7.66 13.06 6.87
C VAL A 306 -8.38 14.36 7.23
N ASP A 307 -8.98 15.06 6.25
CA ASP A 307 -9.82 16.23 6.53
C ASP A 307 -11.03 15.88 7.41
N ALA A 308 -11.70 14.76 7.13
CA ALA A 308 -12.82 14.28 7.94
C ALA A 308 -12.42 13.97 9.40
N VAL A 309 -11.25 13.38 9.61
CA VAL A 309 -10.69 13.13 10.95
C VAL A 309 -10.36 14.44 11.66
N MET A 310 -9.75 15.40 10.96
CA MET A 310 -9.36 16.70 11.53
C MET A 310 -10.56 17.58 11.87
N ALA A 311 -11.68 17.40 11.18
CA ALA A 311 -12.94 18.08 11.45
C ALA A 311 -13.81 17.37 12.51
N ASP A 312 -13.35 16.26 13.10
CA ASP A 312 -14.09 15.45 14.08
C ASP A 312 -15.50 15.02 13.61
N LYS A 313 -15.71 14.93 12.29
CA LYS A 313 -17.01 14.64 11.64
C LYS A 313 -17.52 13.21 11.83
N TRP A 314 -16.91 12.44 12.74
CA TRP A 314 -17.16 11.01 12.95
C TRP A 314 -17.58 10.66 14.38
N ASN A 315 -17.58 11.63 15.32
CA ASN A 315 -18.04 11.41 16.70
C ASN A 315 -19.57 11.27 16.86
N TYR A 316 -20.33 11.39 15.76
CA TYR A 316 -21.80 11.38 15.76
C TYR A 316 -22.42 10.11 15.14
N ALA A 317 -21.63 9.04 14.93
CA ALA A 317 -22.09 7.76 14.39
C ALA A 317 -21.87 6.60 15.37
#